data_AF-A0A975DMA5-F1
#
_entry.id   AF-A0A975DMA5-F1
#
_cell.length_a   1.000
_cell.length_b   1.000
_cell.length_c   1.000
_cell.angle_alpha   90.00
_cell.angle_beta   90.00
_cell.angle_gamma   90.00
#
_symmetry.space_group_name_H-M   'P 1'
#
loop_
_entity.id
_entity.type
_entity.pdbx_description
1 polymer ?
#
loop_
_entity_poly.entity_id
_entity_poly.type
_entity_poly.pdbx_seq_one_letter_code
_entity_poly.pdbx_strand_id
1 'polypeptide(L)'
;MKYENLSFIDFGAGTGKSFGFASTYAPGNGLAIDIQEAAVAACREKDIPAEVGDILTFEGRSVSQATFAINVLQELPGRAAFRQAMINLLRAASSYSVIQHNYFDADGELGRNGLFLKGNYDKKYLFKPTVGDYVEFLNTHKAALNISGMAIFAAGSVAPEAYALGSGLNGAEGAKPQPRTLRVVFGRKNVNRFRPAVVRMQYGNRIFMWEDMAQDADGEA
;
A
#
# COMPACT_ATOMS: atom_id res chain seq x y z
N MET A 1 -11.42 7.34 -23.24
CA MET A 1 -10.75 6.45 -22.25
C MET A 1 -11.43 6.70 -20.91
N LYS A 2 -11.78 5.65 -20.14
CA LYS A 2 -12.66 5.77 -18.94
C LYS A 2 -11.99 6.45 -17.73
N TYR A 3 -10.66 6.53 -17.70
CA TYR A 3 -9.87 6.89 -16.51
C TYR A 3 -8.84 8.00 -16.80
N GLU A 4 -9.26 9.10 -17.44
CA GLU A 4 -8.34 10.20 -17.73
C GLU A 4 -8.18 11.14 -16.52
N ASN A 5 -6.92 11.46 -16.18
CA ASN A 5 -6.54 12.48 -15.19
C ASN A 5 -7.00 12.22 -13.74
N LEU A 6 -6.91 10.99 -13.24
CA LEU A 6 -7.14 10.71 -11.82
C LEU A 6 -5.91 11.12 -10.99
N SER A 7 -6.13 11.85 -9.91
CA SER A 7 -5.13 12.03 -8.86
C SER A 7 -4.83 10.69 -8.18
N PHE A 8 -5.85 9.87 -7.92
CA PHE A 8 -5.64 8.57 -7.30
C PHE A 8 -6.74 7.54 -7.58
N ILE A 9 -6.39 6.27 -7.36
CA ILE A 9 -7.33 5.15 -7.25
C ILE A 9 -7.16 4.50 -5.88
N ASP A 10 -8.26 4.26 -5.16
CA ASP A 10 -8.29 3.49 -3.91
C ASP A 10 -8.94 2.12 -4.18
N PHE A 11 -8.13 1.08 -4.24
CA PHE A 11 -8.61 -0.29 -4.42
C PHE A 11 -9.06 -0.89 -3.09
N GLY A 12 -10.16 -1.64 -3.12
CA GLY A 12 -10.81 -2.21 -1.94
C GLY A 12 -11.25 -1.13 -0.94
N ALA A 13 -11.85 -0.05 -1.47
CA ALA A 13 -12.21 1.13 -0.69
C ALA A 13 -13.26 0.85 0.41
N GLY A 14 -13.96 -0.29 0.33
CA GLY A 14 -15.06 -0.63 1.21
C GLY A 14 -16.13 0.46 1.19
N THR A 15 -16.50 0.96 2.36
CA THR A 15 -17.46 2.07 2.49
C THR A 15 -16.84 3.46 2.34
N GLY A 16 -15.62 3.57 1.78
CA GLY A 16 -14.94 4.83 1.50
C GLY A 16 -14.08 5.40 2.64
N LYS A 17 -13.81 4.61 3.69
CA LYS A 17 -12.97 5.09 4.83
C LYS A 17 -11.52 5.32 4.41
N SER A 18 -10.95 4.42 3.61
CA SER A 18 -9.59 4.56 3.05
C SER A 18 -9.49 5.65 2.00
N PHE A 19 -10.61 6.00 1.34
CA PHE A 19 -10.64 7.04 0.32
C PHE A 19 -10.26 8.41 0.90
N GLY A 20 -10.80 8.75 2.07
CA GLY A 20 -10.44 9.99 2.79
C GLY A 20 -8.97 10.00 3.23
N PHE A 21 -8.38 8.83 3.48
CA PHE A 21 -6.94 8.72 3.69
C PHE A 21 -6.18 8.99 2.39
N ALA A 22 -6.52 8.31 1.29
CA ALA A 22 -5.88 8.46 -0.02
C ALA A 22 -5.91 9.92 -0.52
N SER A 23 -7.05 10.60 -0.38
CA SER A 23 -7.23 11.99 -0.79
C SER A 23 -6.32 12.98 -0.04
N THR A 24 -5.83 12.64 1.15
CA THR A 24 -4.89 13.49 1.90
C THR A 24 -3.45 13.42 1.37
N TYR A 25 -3.12 12.40 0.59
CA TYR A 25 -1.80 12.19 -0.04
C TYR A 25 -1.79 12.57 -1.52
N ALA A 26 -2.92 12.36 -2.20
CA ALA A 26 -3.13 12.73 -3.60
C ALA A 26 -4.42 13.55 -3.71
N PRO A 27 -4.40 14.85 -3.39
CA PRO A 27 -5.59 15.69 -3.50
C PRO A 27 -6.06 15.79 -4.97
N GLY A 28 -7.38 15.90 -5.16
CA GLY A 28 -8.00 16.04 -6.47
C GLY A 28 -8.93 14.87 -6.82
N ASN A 29 -9.04 14.55 -8.11
CA ASN A 29 -10.02 13.59 -8.63
C ASN A 29 -9.61 12.16 -8.26
N GLY A 30 -10.33 11.55 -7.32
CA GLY A 30 -10.12 10.16 -6.90
C GLY A 30 -11.19 9.21 -7.42
N LEU A 31 -10.85 7.92 -7.54
CA LEU A 31 -11.79 6.85 -7.83
C LEU A 31 -11.65 5.71 -6.81
N ALA A 32 -12.75 5.36 -6.15
CA ALA A 32 -12.86 4.16 -5.33
C ALA A 32 -13.21 2.94 -6.21
N ILE A 33 -12.51 1.83 -6.02
CA ILE A 33 -12.81 0.56 -6.69
C ILE A 33 -13.03 -0.51 -5.62
N ASP A 34 -14.15 -1.22 -5.69
CA ASP A 34 -14.42 -2.36 -4.81
C ASP A 34 -15.12 -3.49 -5.57
N ILE A 35 -14.90 -4.73 -5.15
CA ILE A 35 -15.56 -5.91 -5.74
C ILE A 35 -17.01 -6.02 -5.28
N GLN A 36 -17.35 -5.45 -4.12
CA GLN A 36 -18.68 -5.54 -3.53
C GLN A 36 -19.57 -4.37 -3.98
N GLU A 37 -20.66 -4.67 -4.67
CA GLU A 37 -21.61 -3.66 -5.14
C GLU A 37 -22.19 -2.80 -4.00
N ALA A 38 -22.46 -3.40 -2.84
CA ALA A 38 -22.93 -2.69 -1.65
C ALA A 38 -21.91 -1.67 -1.11
N ALA A 39 -20.61 -1.98 -1.20
CA ALA A 39 -19.54 -1.07 -0.80
C ALA A 39 -19.44 0.13 -1.74
N VAL A 40 -19.57 -0.12 -3.04
CA VAL A 40 -19.63 0.92 -4.09
C VAL A 40 -20.85 1.82 -3.90
N ALA A 41 -22.02 1.24 -3.61
CA ALA A 41 -23.22 2.02 -3.30
C ALA A 41 -23.01 2.94 -2.09
N ALA A 42 -22.44 2.42 -1.00
CA ALA A 42 -22.14 3.19 0.21
C ALA A 42 -21.10 4.30 -0.02
N CYS A 43 -20.19 4.15 -0.99
CA CYS A 43 -19.29 5.22 -1.41
C CYS A 43 -20.06 6.33 -2.15
N ARG A 44 -20.93 5.95 -3.10
CA ARG A 44 -21.72 6.91 -3.90
C ARG A 44 -22.70 7.72 -3.05
N GLU A 45 -23.28 7.12 -2.01
CA GLU A 45 -24.11 7.84 -1.02
C GLU A 45 -23.35 8.96 -0.27
N LYS A 46 -22.02 8.93 -0.29
CA LYS A 46 -21.13 9.94 0.32
C LYS A 46 -20.47 10.84 -0.72
N ASP A 47 -21.00 10.87 -1.95
CA ASP A 47 -20.45 11.60 -3.09
C ASP A 47 -19.01 11.19 -3.45
N ILE A 48 -18.61 9.96 -3.11
CA ILE A 48 -17.31 9.41 -3.51
C ILE A 48 -17.47 8.75 -4.88
N PRO A 49 -16.70 9.16 -5.92
CA PRO A 49 -16.72 8.48 -7.21
C PRO A 49 -16.26 7.04 -7.02
N ALA A 50 -17.14 6.08 -7.34
CA ALA A 50 -16.89 4.66 -7.10
C ALA A 50 -17.40 3.75 -8.21
N GLU A 51 -16.68 2.66 -8.47
CA GLU A 51 -17.06 1.63 -9.42
C GLU A 51 -16.83 0.22 -8.88
N VAL A 52 -17.62 -0.72 -9.41
CA VAL A 52 -17.40 -2.15 -9.17
C VAL A 52 -16.23 -2.61 -10.03
N GLY A 53 -15.22 -3.21 -9.41
CA GLY A 53 -14.03 -3.70 -10.10
C GLY A 53 -13.15 -4.57 -9.21
N ASP A 54 -12.26 -5.34 -9.84
CA ASP A 54 -11.33 -6.24 -9.15
C ASP A 54 -9.89 -5.84 -9.47
N ILE A 55 -9.08 -5.63 -8.43
CA ILE A 55 -7.65 -5.33 -8.56
C ILE A 55 -6.89 -6.44 -9.31
N LEU A 56 -7.35 -7.69 -9.27
CA LEU A 56 -6.71 -8.82 -9.95
C LEU A 56 -6.89 -8.77 -11.47
N THR A 57 -7.95 -8.13 -11.96
CA THR A 57 -8.28 -8.02 -13.39
C THR A 57 -8.19 -6.60 -13.92
N PHE A 58 -7.80 -5.62 -13.09
CA PHE A 58 -7.67 -4.23 -13.50
C PHE A 58 -6.59 -4.02 -14.57
N GLU A 59 -6.97 -3.46 -15.73
CA GLU A 59 -6.09 -3.32 -16.90
C GLU A 59 -5.52 -1.91 -17.10
N GLY A 60 -5.97 -0.92 -16.30
CA GLY A 60 -5.53 0.47 -16.44
C GLY A 60 -4.02 0.65 -16.25
N ARG A 61 -3.40 1.44 -17.12
CA ARG A 61 -1.96 1.74 -17.09
C ARG A 61 -1.71 3.23 -17.02
N SER A 62 -0.99 3.68 -15.98
CA SER A 62 -0.69 5.08 -15.71
C SER A 62 -1.94 5.98 -15.77
N VAL A 63 -3.08 5.46 -15.30
CA VAL A 63 -4.38 6.15 -15.34
C VAL A 63 -4.59 7.05 -14.13
N SER A 64 -3.78 6.89 -13.09
CA SER A 64 -3.76 7.77 -11.93
C SER A 64 -2.35 8.19 -11.55
N GLN A 65 -2.20 9.33 -10.86
CA GLN A 65 -0.91 9.70 -10.27
C GLN A 65 -0.50 8.70 -9.18
N ALA A 66 -1.44 8.36 -8.29
CA ALA A 66 -1.22 7.46 -7.17
C ALA A 66 -2.21 6.30 -7.13
N THR A 67 -1.83 5.20 -6.48
CA THR A 67 -2.75 4.10 -6.16
C THR A 67 -2.63 3.68 -4.70
N PHE A 68 -3.74 3.23 -4.13
CA PHE A 68 -3.84 2.86 -2.73
C PHE A 68 -4.47 1.46 -2.59
N ALA A 69 -3.97 0.66 -1.66
CA ALA A 69 -4.53 -0.62 -1.26
C ALA A 69 -4.44 -0.75 0.27
N ILE A 70 -5.52 -0.33 0.96
CA ILE A 70 -5.56 -0.25 2.42
C ILE A 70 -6.37 -1.42 2.98
N ASN A 71 -5.69 -2.33 3.67
CA ASN A 71 -6.24 -3.58 4.18
C ASN A 71 -6.86 -4.47 3.10
N VAL A 72 -6.29 -4.49 1.89
CA VAL A 72 -6.77 -5.32 0.77
C VAL A 72 -5.92 -6.57 0.56
N LEU A 73 -4.60 -6.42 0.51
CA LEU A 73 -3.72 -7.47 -0.01
C LEU A 73 -3.71 -8.74 0.83
N GLN A 74 -3.97 -8.64 2.13
CA GLN A 74 -4.07 -9.77 3.04
C GLN A 74 -5.40 -10.55 2.93
N GLU A 75 -6.37 -9.99 2.20
CA GLU A 75 -7.66 -10.62 1.91
C GLU A 75 -7.64 -11.38 0.58
N LEU A 76 -6.51 -11.36 -0.15
CA LEU A 76 -6.37 -12.04 -1.43
C LEU A 76 -6.03 -13.54 -1.28
N PRO A 77 -6.45 -14.40 -2.23
CA PRO A 77 -6.25 -15.85 -2.16
C PRO A 77 -4.80 -16.23 -2.51
N GLY A 78 -3.91 -16.07 -1.53
CA GLY A 78 -2.53 -16.54 -1.58
C GLY A 78 -1.55 -15.66 -2.37
N ARG A 79 -0.31 -16.18 -2.47
CA ARG A 79 0.85 -15.45 -3.01
C ARG A 79 0.68 -15.04 -4.47
N ALA A 80 0.05 -15.87 -5.30
CA ALA A 80 -0.15 -15.57 -6.72
C ALA A 80 -1.08 -14.35 -6.92
N ALA A 81 -2.22 -14.32 -6.21
CA ALA A 81 -3.14 -13.19 -6.24
C ALA A 81 -2.51 -11.91 -5.68
N PHE A 82 -1.75 -12.03 -4.57
CA PHE A 82 -0.94 -10.92 -4.05
C PHE A 82 -0.03 -10.31 -5.13
N ARG A 83 0.76 -11.14 -5.83
CA ARG A 83 1.66 -10.66 -6.89
C ARG A 83 0.92 -10.00 -8.04
N GLN A 84 -0.21 -10.59 -8.47
CA GLN A 84 -1.01 -10.02 -9.55
C GLN A 84 -1.61 -8.66 -9.15
N ALA A 85 -2.14 -8.54 -7.93
CA ALA A 85 -2.65 -7.28 -7.40
C ALA A 85 -1.54 -6.21 -7.33
N MET A 86 -0.35 -6.57 -6.86
CA MET A 86 0.82 -5.68 -6.83
C MET A 86 1.19 -5.16 -8.23
N ILE A 87 1.18 -6.04 -9.24
CA ILE A 87 1.44 -5.67 -10.64
C ILE A 87 0.41 -4.65 -11.12
N ASN A 88 -0.88 -4.92 -10.91
CA ASN A 88 -1.95 -4.05 -11.39
C ASN A 88 -1.98 -2.71 -10.64
N LEU A 89 -1.76 -2.72 -9.33
CA LEU A 89 -1.64 -1.54 -8.48
C LEU A 89 -0.54 -0.59 -9.00
N LEU A 90 0.66 -1.14 -9.26
CA LEU A 90 1.82 -0.38 -9.72
C LEU A 90 1.70 0.05 -11.18
N ARG A 91 1.05 -0.76 -12.03
CA ARG A 91 0.79 -0.39 -13.43
C ARG A 91 -0.18 0.77 -13.53
N ALA A 92 -1.21 0.79 -12.68
CA ALA A 92 -2.24 1.82 -12.67
C ALA A 92 -1.69 3.20 -12.26
N ALA A 93 -0.73 3.24 -11.34
CA ALA A 93 -0.06 4.47 -10.92
C ALA A 93 0.99 4.96 -11.95
N SER A 94 1.08 6.26 -12.16
CA SER A 94 2.17 6.90 -12.91
C SER A 94 3.33 7.32 -11.99
N SER A 95 3.08 7.53 -10.70
CA SER A 95 4.08 8.03 -9.75
C SER A 95 4.32 7.09 -8.57
N TYR A 96 3.30 6.77 -7.76
CA TYR A 96 3.52 5.96 -6.57
C TYR A 96 2.33 5.10 -6.17
N SER A 97 2.62 4.01 -5.45
CA SER A 97 1.60 3.16 -4.83
C SER A 97 1.80 3.11 -3.32
N VAL A 98 0.70 3.17 -2.57
CA VAL A 98 0.68 3.03 -1.11
C VAL A 98 -0.12 1.80 -0.73
N ILE A 99 0.49 0.93 0.05
CA ILE A 99 -0.13 -0.27 0.60
C ILE A 99 -0.13 -0.12 2.10
N GLN A 100 -1.22 -0.52 2.74
CA GLN A 100 -1.26 -0.61 4.19
C GLN A 100 -1.94 -1.90 4.63
N HIS A 101 -1.37 -2.62 5.59
CA HIS A 101 -2.06 -3.71 6.28
C HIS A 101 -1.39 -4.04 7.62
N ASN A 102 -1.87 -5.07 8.33
CA ASN A 102 -1.27 -5.53 9.58
C ASN A 102 0.16 -6.06 9.38
N TYR A 103 1.02 -5.87 10.39
CA TYR A 103 2.38 -6.42 10.38
C TYR A 103 2.35 -7.89 10.79
N PHE A 104 2.43 -8.81 9.82
CA PHE A 104 2.31 -10.24 10.09
C PHE A 104 3.64 -10.91 10.49
N ASP A 105 4.79 -10.31 10.18
CA ASP A 105 6.10 -10.86 10.57
C ASP A 105 6.25 -10.94 12.10
N ALA A 106 5.62 -10.02 12.83
CA ALA A 106 5.63 -10.01 14.29
C ALA A 106 4.62 -10.98 14.93
N ASP A 107 3.71 -11.62 14.17
CA ASP A 107 2.64 -12.46 14.75
C ASP A 107 3.20 -13.58 15.65
N GLY A 108 4.31 -14.21 15.25
CA GLY A 108 4.94 -15.30 16.01
C GLY A 108 5.59 -14.84 17.32
N GLU A 109 6.20 -13.66 17.34
CA GLU A 109 6.79 -13.08 18.54
C GLU A 109 5.72 -12.51 19.49
N LEU A 110 4.76 -11.77 18.94
CA LEU A 110 3.61 -11.26 19.69
C LEU A 110 2.82 -12.41 20.33
N GLY A 111 2.70 -13.53 19.63
CA GLY A 111 2.09 -14.73 20.19
C GLY A 111 2.89 -15.31 21.35
N ARG A 112 4.22 -15.46 21.21
CA ARG A 112 5.05 -15.95 22.32
C ARG A 112 4.97 -15.08 23.58
N ASN A 113 4.77 -13.77 23.42
CA ASN A 113 4.73 -12.81 24.52
C ASN A 113 3.33 -12.59 25.12
N GLY A 114 2.31 -13.37 24.71
CA GLY A 114 0.94 -13.15 25.20
C GLY A 114 0.29 -11.86 24.68
N LEU A 115 0.98 -11.09 23.84
CA LEU A 115 0.52 -9.86 23.20
C LEU A 115 -0.28 -10.16 21.93
N PHE A 116 -0.98 -11.30 21.94
CA PHE A 116 -1.75 -11.80 20.81
C PHE A 116 -2.74 -10.74 20.34
N LEU A 117 -2.60 -10.38 19.08
CA LEU A 117 -3.45 -9.39 18.46
C LEU A 117 -4.82 -10.01 18.13
N LYS A 118 -5.78 -9.99 19.06
CA LYS A 118 -7.14 -10.57 18.91
C LYS A 118 -7.79 -10.28 17.54
N GLY A 119 -7.67 -9.04 17.06
CA GLY A 119 -8.19 -8.64 15.73
C GLY A 119 -7.50 -9.23 14.48
N ASN A 120 -6.38 -9.96 14.63
CA ASN A 120 -5.77 -10.73 13.53
C ASN A 120 -6.33 -12.15 13.40
N TYR A 121 -7.03 -12.66 14.43
CA TYR A 121 -7.62 -14.00 14.44
C TYR A 121 -9.11 -13.98 14.10
N ASP A 122 -9.85 -12.95 14.54
CA ASP A 122 -11.27 -12.80 14.21
C ASP A 122 -11.49 -12.55 12.70
N LYS A 123 -10.48 -11.98 12.03
CA LYS A 123 -10.43 -11.86 10.58
C LYS A 123 -9.67 -13.05 9.99
N LYS A 124 -10.36 -13.89 9.22
CA LYS A 124 -9.74 -14.94 8.40
C LYS A 124 -9.00 -14.29 7.22
N TYR A 125 -7.74 -13.92 7.44
CA TYR A 125 -6.87 -13.52 6.34
C TYR A 125 -6.52 -14.72 5.47
N LEU A 126 -6.67 -14.56 4.16
CA LEU A 126 -6.38 -15.60 3.18
C LEU A 126 -4.89 -15.67 2.85
N PHE A 127 -4.18 -14.56 3.01
CA PHE A 127 -2.74 -14.47 2.86
C PHE A 127 -2.19 -13.45 3.86
N LYS A 128 -1.00 -13.69 4.41
CA LYS A 128 -0.35 -12.80 5.38
C LYS A 128 0.96 -12.27 4.77
N PRO A 129 0.93 -11.18 3.98
CA PRO A 129 2.15 -10.67 3.35
C PRO A 129 3.18 -10.26 4.39
N THR A 130 4.40 -10.71 4.17
CA THR A 130 5.61 -10.46 4.97
C THR A 130 6.50 -9.43 4.28
N VAL A 131 7.46 -8.84 5.00
CA VAL A 131 8.54 -8.05 4.36
C VAL A 131 9.23 -8.84 3.25
N GLY A 132 9.47 -10.14 3.48
CA GLY A 132 10.08 -11.03 2.50
C GLY A 132 9.31 -11.09 1.19
N ASP A 133 7.98 -11.10 1.22
CA ASP A 133 7.13 -11.14 0.03
C ASP A 133 7.27 -9.86 -0.83
N TYR A 134 7.38 -8.70 -0.17
CA TYR A 134 7.59 -7.42 -0.86
C TYR A 134 8.99 -7.32 -1.47
N VAL A 135 10.02 -7.77 -0.75
CA VAL A 135 11.40 -7.81 -1.25
C VAL A 135 11.52 -8.78 -2.43
N GLU A 136 10.93 -9.97 -2.32
CA GLU A 136 10.89 -10.96 -3.40
C GLU A 136 10.22 -10.36 -4.65
N PHE A 137 9.03 -9.77 -4.48
CA PHE A 137 8.30 -9.10 -5.56
C PHE A 137 9.17 -8.04 -6.27
N LEU A 138 9.82 -7.18 -5.50
CA LEU A 138 10.64 -6.11 -6.04
C LEU A 138 11.83 -6.66 -6.82
N ASN A 139 12.54 -7.66 -6.29
CA ASN A 139 13.66 -8.29 -6.97
C ASN A 139 13.25 -8.90 -8.32
N THR A 140 12.04 -9.45 -8.41
CA THR A 140 11.52 -10.02 -9.66
C THR A 140 11.02 -8.96 -10.65
N HIS A 141 10.39 -7.88 -10.19
CA HIS A 141 9.60 -6.99 -11.05
C HIS A 141 10.12 -5.55 -11.18
N LYS A 142 11.17 -5.15 -10.45
CA LYS A 142 11.69 -3.77 -10.44
C LYS A 142 11.90 -3.20 -11.84
N ALA A 143 12.59 -3.94 -12.72
CA ALA A 143 12.89 -3.49 -14.07
C ALA A 143 11.63 -3.40 -14.95
N ALA A 144 10.79 -4.43 -14.94
CA ALA A 144 9.58 -4.50 -15.76
C ALA A 144 8.52 -3.44 -15.40
N LEU A 145 8.49 -3.01 -14.13
CA LEU A 145 7.54 -2.01 -13.64
C LEU A 145 8.15 -0.61 -13.46
N ASN A 146 9.43 -0.43 -13.81
CA ASN A 146 10.18 0.82 -13.64
C ASN A 146 10.14 1.36 -12.19
N ILE A 147 10.36 0.48 -11.21
CA ILE A 147 10.31 0.83 -9.78
C ILE A 147 11.67 1.40 -9.36
N SER A 148 11.68 2.65 -8.89
CA SER A 148 12.87 3.32 -8.38
C SER A 148 13.15 3.08 -6.91
N GLY A 149 12.11 2.91 -6.10
CA GLY A 149 12.26 2.75 -4.67
C GLY A 149 11.14 1.96 -4.04
N MET A 150 11.45 1.35 -2.90
CA MET A 150 10.50 0.78 -1.97
C MET A 150 10.79 1.30 -0.56
N ALA A 151 9.76 1.79 0.11
CA ALA A 151 9.80 2.13 1.53
C ALA A 151 8.88 1.19 2.30
N ILE A 152 9.39 0.58 3.36
CA ILE A 152 8.60 -0.23 4.30
C ILE A 152 8.61 0.46 5.65
N PHE A 153 7.42 0.74 6.19
CA PHE A 153 7.23 1.32 7.51
C PHE A 153 6.57 0.27 8.40
N ALA A 154 7.18 -0.14 9.52
CA ALA A 154 6.57 -1.07 10.46
C ALA A 154 6.61 -0.54 11.89
N ALA A 155 5.75 -1.07 12.76
CA ALA A 155 5.81 -0.85 14.20
C ALA A 155 6.31 -2.14 14.87
N GLY A 156 7.45 -2.08 15.58
CA GLY A 156 8.06 -3.22 16.27
C GLY A 156 9.58 -3.07 16.40
N SER A 157 10.18 -3.82 17.34
CA SER A 157 11.59 -3.77 17.75
C SER A 157 12.58 -4.41 16.78
N VAL A 158 12.10 -5.09 15.73
CA VAL A 158 12.97 -5.79 14.80
C VAL A 158 13.29 -4.84 13.66
N ALA A 159 14.54 -4.36 13.63
CA ALA A 159 15.08 -3.54 12.57
C ALA A 159 15.65 -4.41 11.43
N PRO A 160 14.95 -4.55 10.29
CA PRO A 160 15.61 -4.75 9.03
C PRO A 160 16.51 -3.55 8.73
N GLU A 161 17.80 -3.83 8.63
CA GLU A 161 18.79 -2.91 8.06
C GLU A 161 18.27 -2.34 6.73
N ALA A 162 18.60 -1.07 6.45
CA ALA A 162 18.19 -0.43 5.22
C ALA A 162 18.71 -1.20 3.99
N TYR A 163 17.83 -1.93 3.30
CA TYR A 163 18.20 -2.56 2.03
C TYR A 163 18.42 -1.47 0.98
N ALA A 164 19.67 -1.29 0.56
CA ALA A 164 20.01 -0.49 -0.59
C ALA A 164 19.46 -1.18 -1.85
N LEU A 165 18.39 -0.63 -2.43
CA LEU A 165 17.97 -1.03 -3.76
C LEU A 165 19.01 -0.48 -4.72
N GLY A 166 19.92 -1.34 -5.19
CA GLY A 166 21.06 -0.99 -6.03
C GLY A 166 20.71 0.09 -7.07
N SER A 167 21.63 1.04 -7.24
CA SER A 167 21.58 2.25 -8.09
C SER A 167 21.51 1.96 -9.60
N GLY A 168 20.88 0.88 -10.03
CA GLY A 168 20.85 0.40 -11.41
C GLY A 168 19.84 1.07 -12.35
N LEU A 169 19.33 2.27 -12.05
CA LEU A 169 18.32 2.94 -12.92
C LEU A 169 18.90 3.96 -13.91
N ASN A 170 20.21 4.11 -13.96
CA ASN A 170 20.86 5.00 -14.92
C ASN A 170 21.37 4.24 -16.14
N GLY A 171 20.46 3.68 -16.95
CA GLY A 171 20.76 3.16 -18.28
C GLY A 171 19.79 3.67 -19.35
N ALA A 172 20.34 4.21 -20.44
CA ALA A 172 19.74 4.61 -21.73
C ALA A 172 19.01 5.96 -21.83
N GLU A 173 19.61 6.89 -22.58
CA GLU A 173 18.99 8.09 -23.16
C GLU A 173 17.84 7.72 -24.11
N GLY A 174 16.77 8.51 -24.07
CA GLY A 174 15.51 8.25 -24.79
C GLY A 174 14.36 8.17 -23.79
N ALA A 175 13.50 9.20 -23.77
CA ALA A 175 12.38 9.45 -22.85
C ALA A 175 12.09 8.31 -21.85
N LYS A 176 12.86 8.27 -20.75
CA LYS A 176 12.67 7.24 -19.73
C LYS A 176 11.28 7.43 -19.12
N PRO A 177 10.44 6.38 -19.02
CA PRO A 177 9.19 6.47 -18.27
C PRO A 177 9.49 7.01 -16.86
N GLN A 178 8.59 7.85 -16.33
CA GLN A 178 8.78 8.41 -15.00
C GLN A 178 8.97 7.26 -13.98
N PRO A 179 10.01 7.33 -13.14
CA PRO A 179 10.27 6.29 -12.15
C PRO A 179 9.13 6.19 -11.13
N ARG A 180 8.66 4.98 -10.84
CA ARG A 180 7.60 4.71 -9.85
C ARG A 180 8.16 4.36 -8.48
N THR A 181 7.48 4.75 -7.41
CA THR A 181 7.84 4.32 -6.04
C THR A 181 6.77 3.45 -5.39
N LEU A 182 7.18 2.43 -4.66
CA LEU A 182 6.31 1.57 -3.85
C LEU A 182 6.45 1.95 -2.38
N ARG A 183 5.33 2.15 -1.67
CA ARG A 183 5.32 2.49 -0.24
C ARG A 183 4.43 1.49 0.49
N VAL A 184 5.00 0.79 1.46
CA VAL A 184 4.32 -0.26 2.24
C VAL A 184 4.31 0.17 3.70
N VAL A 185 3.12 0.30 4.27
CA VAL A 185 2.91 0.70 5.66
C VAL A 185 2.30 -0.46 6.43
N PHE A 186 3.08 -1.07 7.30
CA PHE A 186 2.60 -2.00 8.30
C PHE A 186 2.17 -1.23 9.56
N GLY A 187 0.87 -1.18 9.84
CA GLY A 187 0.35 -0.44 11.00
C GLY A 187 -1.16 -0.51 11.18
N ARG A 188 -1.61 -0.57 12.45
CA ARG A 188 -3.02 -0.81 12.79
C ARG A 188 -3.92 0.42 12.80
N LYS A 189 -3.47 1.58 13.30
CA LYS A 189 -4.42 2.68 13.59
C LYS A 189 -3.90 4.11 13.47
N ASN A 190 -2.58 4.36 13.44
CA ASN A 190 -2.07 5.73 13.48
C ASN A 190 -1.25 6.06 12.23
N VAL A 191 -1.91 6.09 11.07
CA VAL A 191 -1.26 6.33 9.77
C VAL A 191 -0.80 7.78 9.63
N ASN A 192 -1.47 8.71 10.32
CA ASN A 192 -1.12 10.13 10.36
C ASN A 192 0.33 10.36 10.80
N ARG A 193 0.87 9.51 11.69
CA ARG A 193 2.28 9.62 12.14
C ARG A 193 3.28 9.33 11.03
N PHE A 194 2.90 8.49 10.05
CA PHE A 194 3.74 8.17 8.90
C PHE A 194 3.55 9.17 7.76
N ARG A 195 2.59 10.10 7.86
CA ARG A 195 2.31 11.11 6.83
C ARG A 195 3.53 11.95 6.47
N PRO A 196 4.31 12.50 7.41
CA PRO A 196 5.51 13.27 7.06
C PRO A 196 6.54 12.43 6.31
N ALA A 197 6.73 11.16 6.69
CA ALA A 197 7.67 10.25 6.04
C ALA A 197 7.21 9.87 4.62
N VAL A 198 5.95 9.48 4.46
CA VAL A 198 5.34 9.14 3.16
C VAL A 198 5.36 10.34 2.21
N VAL A 199 5.09 11.55 2.70
CA VAL A 199 5.11 12.79 1.88
C VAL A 199 6.53 13.19 1.49
N ARG A 200 7.51 13.11 2.41
CA ARG A 200 8.92 13.46 2.14
C ARG A 200 9.59 12.53 1.12
N MET A 201 9.10 11.30 0.95
CA MET A 201 9.65 10.31 0.03
C MET A 201 9.15 10.44 -1.41
N GLN A 202 9.13 11.67 -1.95
CA GLN A 202 8.89 11.88 -3.38
C GLN A 202 9.98 11.24 -4.25
N TYR A 203 11.18 11.00 -3.71
CA TYR A 203 12.29 10.33 -4.39
C TYR A 203 13.17 9.56 -3.39
N GLY A 204 13.37 8.25 -3.56
CA GLY A 204 14.34 7.52 -2.72
C GLY A 204 14.33 6.00 -2.84
N ASN A 205 15.54 5.41 -2.86
CA ASN A 205 15.82 3.97 -2.97
C ASN A 205 15.94 3.28 -1.59
N ARG A 206 15.24 3.77 -0.55
CA ARG A 206 15.53 3.39 0.85
C ARG A 206 14.29 2.87 1.57
N ILE A 207 14.48 1.80 2.33
CA ILE A 207 13.55 1.33 3.37
C ILE A 207 13.77 2.20 4.62
N PHE A 208 12.69 2.74 5.20
CA PHE A 208 12.75 3.54 6.43
C PHE A 208 11.88 2.90 7.49
N MET A 209 12.51 2.17 8.41
CA MET A 209 11.87 1.67 9.61
C MET A 209 12.08 2.68 10.72
N TRP A 210 10.99 3.16 11.32
CA TRP A 210 11.03 4.13 12.41
C TRP A 210 10.56 3.45 13.68
N GLU A 211 11.33 3.65 14.74
CA GLU A 211 10.95 3.39 16.13
C GLU A 211 10.79 4.75 16.82
N ASP A 212 9.65 4.97 17.46
CA ASP A 212 9.62 5.62 18.76
C ASP A 212 8.31 5.21 19.43
N MET A 213 8.42 4.33 20.42
CA MET A 213 7.37 4.08 21.41
C MET A 213 7.79 4.83 22.67
N ALA A 214 7.78 6.16 22.61
CA ALA A 214 7.33 6.85 23.80
C ALA A 214 5.93 6.29 24.07
N GLN A 215 5.80 5.57 25.18
CA GLN A 215 4.51 5.17 25.69
C GLN A 215 3.67 6.45 25.76
N ASP A 216 2.77 6.64 24.80
CA ASP A 216 1.54 7.32 25.10
C ASP A 216 0.89 6.39 26.12
N ALA A 217 1.22 6.66 27.39
CA ALA A 217 0.49 6.17 28.52
C ALA A 217 -0.97 6.33 28.15
N ASP A 218 -1.74 5.26 28.30
CA ASP A 218 -3.19 5.30 28.28
C ASP A 218 -3.62 6.46 29.18
N GLY A 219 -3.87 7.59 28.54
CA GLY A 219 -3.90 8.91 29.10
C GLY A 219 -5.13 9.61 28.56
N GLU A 220 -6.26 9.07 29.05
CA GLU A 220 -7.56 9.74 29.20
C GLU A 220 -8.32 10.04 27.89
N ALA A 221 -9.66 9.99 27.84
CA ALA A 221 -10.67 10.13 28.88
C ALA A 221 -11.96 9.35 28.50
#